data_AF-A0A807LJX1-F1
#
_entry.id   AF-A0A807LJX1-F1
#
_cell.length_a   1.000
_cell.length_b   1.000
_cell.length_c   1.000
_cell.angle_alpha   90.00
_cell.angle_beta   90.00
_cell.angle_gamma   90.00
#
_symmetry.space_group_name_H-M   'P 1'
#
loop_
_entity.id
_entity.type
_entity.pdbx_description
1 polymer ?
#
loop_
_entity_poly.entity_id
_entity_poly.type
_entity_poly.pdbx_seq_one_letter_code
_entity_poly.pdbx_strand_id
1 'polypeptide(L)'
;MQTTTTEEQFNAFFGVTARDEEAEKQVISTILSNLRLQQRDVNDKHLILALIGLLETEDNPAMLEVYRNALERVVQKTPDHI
;
A
#
# COMPACT_ATOMS: atom_id res chain seq x y z
N MET A 1 1.10 21.12 33.04
CA MET A 1 1.70 20.14 32.13
C MET A 1 0.65 19.07 31.90
N GLN A 2 0.03 19.05 30.71
CA GLN A 2 -1.04 18.09 30.39
C GLN A 2 -0.41 16.73 30.07
N THR A 3 -0.75 15.72 30.85
CA THR A 3 -0.42 14.31 30.57
C THR A 3 -1.36 13.82 29.47
N THR A 4 -0.88 13.80 28.22
CA THR A 4 -1.63 13.18 27.11
C THR A 4 -1.67 11.67 27.36
N THR A 5 -2.85 11.19 27.71
CA THR A 5 -3.15 9.84 28.16
C THR A 5 -2.78 8.81 27.09
N THR A 6 -2.11 7.72 27.50
CA THR A 6 -1.65 6.63 26.62
C THR A 6 -2.74 6.08 25.70
N GLU A 7 -4.01 6.14 26.12
CA GLU A 7 -5.18 5.72 25.34
C GLU A 7 -5.45 6.60 24.11
N GLU A 8 -5.23 7.91 24.20
CA GLU A 8 -5.42 8.83 23.06
C GLU A 8 -4.32 8.63 22.00
N GLN A 9 -3.08 8.39 22.45
CA GLN A 9 -1.96 8.07 21.56
C GLN A 9 -2.12 6.69 20.91
N PHE A 10 -2.63 5.71 21.67
CA PHE A 10 -2.92 4.38 21.16
C PHE A 10 -4.03 4.44 20.09
N ASN A 11 -5.15 5.10 20.38
CA ASN A 11 -6.25 5.20 19.42
C ASN A 11 -5.87 6.04 18.17
N ALA A 12 -5.03 7.06 18.33
CA ALA A 12 -4.46 7.80 17.21
C ALA A 12 -3.53 6.93 16.35
N PHE A 13 -2.70 6.08 16.98
CA PHE A 13 -1.82 5.15 16.28
C PHE A 13 -2.62 4.11 15.47
N PHE A 14 -3.61 3.45 16.08
CA PHE A 14 -4.50 2.51 15.38
C PHE A 14 -5.35 3.18 14.30
N GLY A 15 -5.78 4.42 14.52
CA GLY A 15 -6.53 5.20 13.54
C GLY A 15 -5.68 5.62 12.34
N VAL A 16 -4.39 5.86 12.53
CA VAL A 16 -3.42 6.13 11.45
C VAL A 16 -3.14 4.83 10.69
N THR A 17 -2.74 3.76 11.36
CA THR A 17 -2.47 2.46 10.70
C THR A 17 -3.67 1.90 9.95
N ALA A 18 -4.88 2.06 10.48
CA ALA A 18 -6.10 1.62 9.79
C ALA A 18 -6.38 2.44 8.51
N ARG A 19 -6.05 3.73 8.50
CA ARG A 19 -6.18 4.60 7.32
C ARG A 19 -5.12 4.29 6.28
N ASP A 20 -3.87 4.04 6.70
CA ASP A 20 -2.79 3.64 5.81
C ASP A 20 -3.09 2.27 5.17
N GLU A 21 -3.58 1.30 5.97
CA GLU A 21 -4.03 0.00 5.44
C GLU A 21 -5.16 0.11 4.41
N GLU A 22 -6.10 1.04 4.61
CA GLU A 22 -7.20 1.26 3.67
C GLU A 22 -6.72 1.92 2.38
N ALA A 23 -5.82 2.91 2.49
CA ALA A 23 -5.19 3.56 1.34
C ALA A 23 -4.39 2.56 0.49
N GLU A 24 -3.59 1.69 1.12
CA GLU A 24 -2.86 0.61 0.43
C GLU A 24 -3.80 -0.34 -0.32
N LYS A 25 -4.89 -0.78 0.33
CA LYS A 25 -5.90 -1.67 -0.29
C LYS A 25 -6.58 -0.99 -1.47
N GLN A 26 -6.89 0.31 -1.37
CA GLN A 26 -7.48 1.08 -2.46
C GLN A 26 -6.52 1.22 -3.64
N VAL A 27 -5.26 1.51 -3.39
CA VAL A 27 -4.21 1.58 -4.43
C VAL A 27 -4.08 0.24 -5.14
N ILE A 28 -3.94 -0.86 -4.40
CA ILE A 28 -3.83 -2.21 -4.96
C ILE A 28 -5.04 -2.54 -5.84
N SER A 29 -6.26 -2.29 -5.34
CA SER A 29 -7.50 -2.54 -6.07
C SER A 29 -7.59 -1.73 -7.37
N THR A 30 -7.16 -0.46 -7.31
CA THR A 30 -7.14 0.45 -8.46
C THR A 30 -6.15 -0.03 -9.52
N ILE A 31 -4.93 -0.38 -9.12
CA ILE A 31 -3.90 -0.91 -10.04
C ILE A 31 -4.37 -2.24 -10.65
N LEU A 32 -4.91 -3.16 -9.85
CA LEU A 32 -5.45 -4.42 -10.37
C LEU A 32 -6.58 -4.20 -11.39
N SER A 33 -7.46 -3.24 -11.15
CA SER A 33 -8.53 -2.89 -12.09
C SER A 33 -7.96 -2.35 -13.40
N ASN A 34 -6.98 -1.44 -13.32
CA ASN A 34 -6.29 -0.91 -14.50
C ASN A 34 -5.55 -2.01 -15.29
N LEU A 35 -4.84 -2.90 -14.60
CA LEU A 35 -4.14 -4.02 -15.23
C LEU A 35 -5.12 -4.98 -15.92
N ARG A 36 -6.29 -5.24 -15.32
CA ARG A 36 -7.33 -6.10 -15.91
C ARG A 36 -7.98 -5.49 -17.14
N LEU A 37 -8.02 -4.16 -17.25
CA LEU A 37 -8.50 -3.48 -18.45
C LEU A 37 -7.51 -3.63 -19.62
N GLN A 38 -6.22 -3.75 -19.33
CA GLN A 38 -5.16 -3.84 -20.34
C GLN A 38 -4.83 -5.28 -20.75
N GLN A 39 -5.03 -6.25 -19.86
CA GLN A 39 -4.63 -7.65 -20.09
C GLN A 39 -5.47 -8.63 -19.29
N ARG A 40 -5.74 -9.81 -19.89
CA ARG A 40 -6.71 -10.79 -19.38
C ARG A 40 -6.20 -11.56 -18.16
N ASP A 41 -4.89 -11.76 -18.06
CA ASP A 41 -4.22 -12.52 -17.00
C ASP A 41 -3.32 -11.61 -16.16
N VAL A 42 -3.86 -11.12 -15.04
CA VAL A 42 -3.13 -10.26 -14.10
C VAL A 42 -2.63 -11.10 -12.93
N ASN A 43 -1.33 -11.41 -12.96
CA ASN A 43 -0.61 -12.06 -11.87
C ASN A 43 0.04 -11.04 -10.92
N ASP A 44 0.43 -11.48 -9.72
CA ASP A 44 1.08 -10.64 -8.69
C ASP A 44 2.34 -9.94 -9.21
N LYS A 45 3.09 -10.58 -10.12
CA LYS A 45 4.25 -9.97 -10.80
C LYS A 45 3.89 -8.66 -11.53
N HIS A 46 2.73 -8.59 -12.19
CA HIS A 46 2.31 -7.37 -12.90
C HIS A 46 1.94 -6.26 -11.91
N LEU A 47 1.34 -6.62 -10.78
CA LEU A 47 1.03 -5.69 -9.70
C LEU A 47 2.31 -5.14 -9.05
N ILE A 48 3.30 -6.00 -8.81
CA ILE A 48 4.63 -5.61 -8.29
C ILE A 48 5.31 -4.64 -9.27
N LEU A 49 5.37 -4.96 -10.55
CA LEU A 49 5.99 -4.09 -11.56
C LEU A 49 5.28 -2.73 -11.67
N ALA A 50 3.94 -2.72 -11.61
CA ALA A 50 3.18 -1.47 -11.63
C ALA A 50 3.45 -0.60 -10.39
N LEU A 51 3.52 -1.21 -9.20
CA LEU A 51 3.86 -0.49 -7.96
C LEU A 51 5.29 0.07 -7.98
N ILE A 52 6.26 -0.68 -8.51
CA ILE A 52 7.64 -0.19 -8.69
C ILE A 52 7.66 1.02 -9.64
N GLY A 53 6.96 0.94 -10.78
CA GLY A 53 6.90 2.07 -11.72
C GLY A 53 6.26 3.33 -11.12
N LEU A 54 5.25 3.17 -10.25
CA LEU A 54 4.68 4.29 -9.50
C LEU A 54 5.69 4.86 -8.48
N LEU A 55 6.41 4.00 -7.75
CA LEU A 55 7.47 4.43 -6.82
C LEU A 55 8.60 5.20 -7.51
N GLU A 56 8.94 4.85 -8.75
CA GLU A 56 10.01 5.51 -9.51
C GLU A 56 9.58 6.86 -10.12
N THR A 57 8.28 7.12 -10.22
CA THR A 57 7.72 8.32 -10.88
C THR A 57 7.05 9.29 -9.91
N GLU A 58 6.72 8.83 -8.70
CA GLU A 58 6.08 9.62 -7.66
C GLU A 58 7.10 10.45 -6.86
N ASP A 59 6.79 11.74 -6.65
CA ASP A 59 7.64 12.67 -5.89
C ASP A 59 7.05 12.95 -4.49
N ASN A 60 5.75 12.69 -4.30
CA ASN A 60 5.09 12.94 -3.03
C ASN A 60 5.51 11.87 -1.98
N PRO A 61 6.19 12.27 -0.88
CA PRO A 61 6.69 11.33 0.11
C PRO A 61 5.58 10.54 0.81
N ALA A 62 4.38 11.12 0.99
CA ALA A 62 3.25 10.42 1.59
C ALA A 62 2.71 9.31 0.68
N MET A 63 2.63 9.57 -0.64
CA MET A 63 2.20 8.55 -1.61
C MET A 63 3.25 7.46 -1.79
N LEU A 64 4.54 7.82 -1.78
CA LEU A 64 5.64 6.87 -1.81
C LEU A 64 5.57 5.87 -0.64
N GLU A 65 5.19 6.33 0.56
CA GLU A 65 5.00 5.45 1.71
C GLU A 65 3.84 4.48 1.49
N VAL A 66 2.69 4.97 1.00
CA VAL A 66 1.53 4.11 0.66
C VAL A 66 1.89 3.08 -0.41
N TYR A 67 2.63 3.47 -1.46
CA TYR A 67 3.06 2.57 -2.52
C TYR A 67 4.08 1.55 -2.02
N ARG A 68 4.98 1.94 -1.11
CA ARG A 68 5.93 1.02 -0.47
C ARG A 68 5.23 -0.03 0.37
N ASN A 69 4.31 0.39 1.22
CA ASN A 69 3.57 -0.54 2.08
C ASN A 69 2.68 -1.47 1.25
N ALA A 70 2.02 -0.93 0.22
CA ALA A 70 1.24 -1.72 -0.73
C ALA A 70 2.11 -2.77 -1.45
N LEU A 71 3.32 -2.40 -1.89
CA LEU A 71 4.27 -3.31 -2.52
C LEU A 71 4.72 -4.41 -1.55
N GLU A 72 5.11 -4.04 -0.33
CA GLU A 72 5.52 -5.00 0.70
C GLU A 72 4.41 -6.03 0.97
N ARG A 73 3.17 -5.56 1.07
CA ARG A 73 2.00 -6.42 1.28
C ARG A 73 1.76 -7.40 0.14
N VAL A 74 1.94 -6.97 -1.10
CA VAL A 74 1.78 -7.84 -2.29
C VAL A 74 2.91 -8.87 -2.33
N VAL A 75 4.14 -8.46 -2.04
CA VAL A 75 5.30 -9.36 -1.98
C VAL A 75 5.12 -10.39 -0.87
N GLN A 76 4.76 -10.00 0.35
CA GLN A 76 4.51 -10.93 1.47
C GLN A 76 3.39 -11.94 1.19
N LYS A 77 2.41 -11.57 0.37
CA LYS A 77 1.31 -12.46 -0.03
C LYS A 77 1.65 -13.36 -1.20
N THR A 78 2.66 -13.02 -1.98
CA THR A 78 3.14 -13.86 -3.06
C THR A 78 4.04 -14.90 -2.39
N PRO A 79 3.64 -16.18 -2.27
CA PRO A 79 4.50 -17.18 -1.66
C PRO A 79 5.82 -17.20 -2.42
N ASP A 80 6.92 -16.96 -1.70
CA ASP A 80 8.30 -16.91 -2.22
C ASP A 80 8.53 -17.91 -3.37
N HIS A 81 8.49 -17.41 -4.59
CA HIS A 81 9.11 -18.03 -5.75
C HIS A 81 10.32 -17.16 -6.11
N ILE A 82 11.33 -17.21 -5.25
CA ILE A 82 12.72 -16.89 -5.58
C ILE A 82 13.44 -18.18 -6.00
#